data_AF-V4IT43-F1
#
_entry.id   AF-V4IT43-F1
#
_cell.length_a   1.000
_cell.length_b   1.000
_cell.length_c   1.000
_cell.angle_alpha   90.00
_cell.angle_beta   90.00
_cell.angle_gamma   90.00
#
_symmetry.space_group_name_H-M   'P 1'
#
loop_
_entity.id
_entity.type
_entity.pdbx_description
1 polymer ?
#
loop_
_entity_poly.entity_id
_entity_poly.type
_entity_poly.pdbx_seq_one_letter_code
_entity_poly.pdbx_strand_id
1 'polypeptide(L)'
;MPNKRPSSDAERRGLAMTLGTTRHSPMPEITRFYGIIIKLFFGDHPPPHFHAVYGERNALFDIETLEMIEGDLPPRAKKLVSEWATEYQADL
;
A
#
# COMPACT_ATOMS: atom_id res chain seq x y z
N MET A 1 -34.68 45.11 41.46
CA MET A 1 -33.85 43.95 41.86
C MET A 1 -33.68 43.03 40.63
N PRO A 2 -32.54 42.34 40.50
CA PRO A 2 -31.78 42.31 39.25
C PRO A 2 -32.10 41.15 38.28
N ASN A 3 -32.05 41.51 37.00
CA ASN A 3 -31.40 40.85 35.87
C ASN A 3 -30.66 39.52 36.15
N LYS A 4 -31.03 38.44 35.42
CA LYS A 4 -30.06 37.44 34.92
C LYS A 4 -30.57 36.82 33.62
N ARG A 5 -29.72 36.95 32.60
CA ARG A 5 -29.84 36.49 31.20
C ARG A 5 -30.15 34.99 31.09
N PRO A 6 -30.73 34.53 29.96
CA PRO A 6 -30.88 33.10 29.70
C PRO A 6 -29.51 32.41 29.70
N SER A 7 -29.46 31.26 30.36
CA SER A 7 -28.29 30.40 30.48
C SER A 7 -27.85 29.94 29.09
N SER A 8 -26.60 30.25 28.77
CA SER A 8 -25.87 29.71 27.63
C SER A 8 -25.66 28.21 27.83
N ASP A 9 -26.43 27.38 27.11
CA ASP A 9 -26.15 25.96 26.96
C ASP A 9 -25.15 25.75 25.82
N ALA A 10 -23.96 26.30 26.02
CA ALA A 10 -22.79 26.07 25.18
C ALA A 10 -21.72 25.42 26.06
N GLU A 11 -22.08 24.29 26.66
CA GLU A 11 -21.11 23.44 27.32
C GLU A 11 -20.34 22.64 26.27
N ARG A 12 -19.04 22.88 26.30
CA ARG A 12 -18.03 22.33 25.41
C ARG A 12 -17.73 20.90 25.81
N ARG A 13 -17.29 20.13 24.81
CA ARG A 13 -16.54 18.85 24.84
C ARG A 13 -17.39 17.61 24.63
N GLY A 14 -17.21 16.98 23.47
CA GLY A 14 -17.77 15.65 23.22
C GLY A 14 -17.67 15.18 21.78
N LEU A 15 -16.45 15.03 21.27
CA LEU A 15 -16.08 14.02 20.28
C LEU A 15 -16.77 14.09 18.89
N ALA A 16 -16.28 14.99 18.03
CA ALA A 16 -16.34 14.77 16.59
C ALA A 16 -15.39 13.62 16.21
N MET A 17 -15.87 12.37 16.26
CA MET A 17 -15.21 11.26 15.58
C MET A 17 -15.49 11.40 14.09
N THR A 18 -14.69 12.22 13.43
CA THR A 18 -14.53 12.19 11.98
C THR A 18 -14.05 10.79 11.62
N LEU A 19 -14.95 9.92 11.18
CA LEU A 19 -14.57 8.66 10.53
C LEU A 19 -13.77 9.06 9.30
N GLY A 20 -12.44 9.01 9.46
CA GLY A 20 -11.49 9.34 8.42
C GLY A 20 -11.82 8.52 7.18
N THR A 21 -12.05 9.24 6.09
CA THR A 21 -11.97 8.67 4.76
C THR A 21 -10.52 8.23 4.56
N THR A 22 -10.19 7.00 4.97
CA THR A 22 -8.97 6.35 4.50
C THR A 22 -9.18 6.15 3.01
N ARG A 23 -8.74 7.12 2.20
CA ARG A 23 -8.49 6.88 0.79
C ARG A 23 -7.51 5.72 0.77
N HIS A 24 -8.02 4.52 0.51
CA HIS A 24 -7.18 3.43 0.01
C HIS A 24 -6.48 4.01 -1.22
N SER A 25 -5.21 4.36 -1.11
CA SER A 25 -4.37 4.47 -2.31
C SER A 25 -4.41 3.07 -2.92
N PRO A 26 -5.06 2.87 -4.07
CA PRO A 26 -5.02 1.56 -4.70
C PRO A 26 -3.60 1.42 -5.23
N MET A 27 -2.77 0.57 -4.63
CA MET A 27 -1.57 0.11 -5.33
C MET A 27 -2.08 -0.66 -6.56
N PRO A 28 -1.99 -0.10 -7.79
CA PRO A 28 -2.58 -0.73 -8.96
C PRO A 28 -1.93 -2.09 -9.18
N GLU A 29 -2.78 -3.08 -9.49
CA GLU A 29 -2.34 -4.39 -9.93
C GLU A 29 -1.93 -4.29 -11.40
N ILE A 30 -0.69 -4.66 -11.71
CA ILE A 30 -0.19 -4.75 -13.08
C ILE A 30 -0.66 -6.07 -13.69
N THR A 31 -0.43 -7.17 -12.97
CA THR A 31 -0.72 -8.51 -13.47
C THR A 31 -0.88 -9.51 -12.33
N ARG A 32 -1.39 -10.69 -12.67
CA ARG A 32 -1.55 -11.82 -11.77
C ARG A 32 -1.33 -13.15 -12.48
N PHE A 33 -0.54 -14.02 -11.88
CA PHE A 33 -0.24 -15.34 -12.40
C PHE A 33 0.07 -16.32 -11.27
N TYR A 34 -0.38 -17.57 -11.37
CA TYR A 34 -0.11 -18.62 -10.35
C TYR A 34 -0.42 -18.20 -8.89
N GLY A 35 -1.38 -17.30 -8.68
CA GLY A 35 -1.71 -16.74 -7.36
C GLY A 35 -0.79 -15.63 -6.87
N ILE A 36 0.21 -15.25 -7.66
CA ILE A 36 1.12 -14.12 -7.45
C ILE A 36 0.48 -12.87 -8.05
N ILE A 37 0.51 -11.77 -7.32
CA ILE A 37 0.00 -10.45 -7.73
C ILE A 37 1.16 -9.49 -7.81
N ILE A 38 1.34 -8.83 -8.95
CA ILE A 38 2.33 -7.76 -9.09
C ILE A 38 1.65 -6.40 -8.99
N LYS A 39 2.20 -5.52 -8.17
CA LYS A 39 1.72 -4.15 -7.97
C LYS A 39 2.88 -3.18 -8.06
N LEU A 40 2.62 -1.98 -8.58
CA LEU A 40 3.62 -0.92 -8.70
C LEU A 40 3.07 0.37 -8.08
N PHE A 41 3.92 1.09 -7.35
CA PHE A 41 3.56 2.37 -6.75
C PHE A 41 4.61 3.44 -7.12
N PHE A 42 4.18 4.43 -7.91
CA PHE A 42 5.06 5.49 -8.43
C PHE A 42 5.45 6.57 -7.41
N GLY A 43 5.30 6.32 -6.11
CA GLY A 43 5.54 7.30 -5.05
C GLY A 43 6.47 6.83 -3.95
N ASP A 44 7.13 5.69 -4.13
CA ASP A 44 8.00 5.12 -3.11
C ASP A 44 9.47 5.55 -3.25
N HIS A 45 10.20 5.47 -2.14
CA HIS A 45 11.59 5.92 -2.05
C HIS A 45 12.54 5.05 -2.91
N PRO A 46 13.70 5.60 -3.35
CA PRO A 46 14.71 4.81 -4.05
C PRO A 46 15.21 3.60 -3.23
N PRO A 47 15.56 2.48 -3.87
CA PRO A 47 15.51 2.25 -5.32
C PRO A 47 14.09 1.99 -5.86
N PRO A 48 13.83 2.22 -7.16
CA PRO A 48 12.58 1.84 -7.81
C PRO A 48 12.29 0.35 -7.60
N HIS A 49 11.11 0.02 -7.11
CA HIS A 49 10.73 -1.36 -6.81
C HIS A 49 9.26 -1.65 -7.12
N PHE A 50 8.96 -2.92 -7.34
CA PHE A 50 7.60 -3.43 -7.42
C PHE A 50 7.30 -4.42 -6.29
N HIS A 51 6.01 -4.58 -5.97
CA HIS A 51 5.55 -5.51 -4.95
C HIS A 51 5.06 -6.80 -5.60
N ALA A 52 5.47 -7.93 -5.04
CA ALA A 52 4.91 -9.24 -5.35
C ALA A 52 4.21 -9.82 -4.12
N VAL A 53 2.96 -10.24 -4.27
CA VAL A 53 2.13 -10.82 -3.21
C VAL A 53 1.76 -12.25 -3.55
N TYR A 54 2.00 -13.20 -2.64
CA TYR A 54 1.63 -14.61 -2.81
C TYR A 54 1.00 -15.16 -1.52
N GLY A 55 -0.33 -15.27 -1.51
CA GLY A 55 -1.07 -15.58 -0.29
C GLY A 55 -0.89 -14.48 0.77
N GLU A 56 -0.38 -14.84 1.94
CA GLU A 56 -0.08 -13.90 3.05
C GLU A 56 1.33 -13.30 2.95
N ARG A 57 2.14 -13.77 2.00
CA ARG A 57 3.54 -13.37 1.82
C ARG A 57 3.66 -12.20 0.87
N ASN A 58 4.60 -11.31 1.17
CA ASN A 58 4.87 -10.12 0.37
C ASN A 58 6.38 -9.98 0.14
N ALA A 59 6.75 -9.37 -0.97
CA ALA A 59 8.12 -9.02 -1.27
C ALA A 59 8.25 -7.78 -2.12
N LEU A 60 9.37 -7.09 -1.95
CA LEU A 60 9.83 -5.97 -2.76
C LEU A 60 10.93 -6.46 -3.70
N PHE A 61 10.82 -6.12 -4.97
CA PHE A 61 11.82 -6.44 -5.98
C PHE A 61 12.32 -5.16 -6.61
N ASP A 62 13.65 -5.04 -6.69
CA ASP A 62 14.31 -3.96 -7.39
C ASP A 62 14.02 -4.06 -8.90
N ILE A 63 13.60 -2.97 -9.54
CA ILE A 63 13.22 -2.99 -10.97
C ILE A 63 14.44 -3.13 -11.88
N GLU A 64 15.62 -2.68 -11.46
CA GLU A 64 16.83 -2.71 -12.30
C GLU A 64 17.53 -4.07 -12.23
N THR A 65 17.66 -4.63 -11.04
CA THR A 65 18.38 -5.88 -10.78
C THR A 65 17.49 -7.11 -10.73
N LEU A 66 16.17 -6.92 -10.54
CA LEU A 66 15.18 -7.99 -10.34
C LEU A 66 15.45 -8.88 -9.12
N GLU A 67 16.32 -8.42 -8.22
CA GLU A 67 16.60 -9.06 -6.95
C GLU A 67 15.54 -8.69 -5.92
N MET A 68 15.23 -9.63 -5.02
CA MET A 68 14.32 -9.36 -3.92
C MET A 68 15.05 -8.58 -2.83
N ILE A 69 14.61 -7.34 -2.61
CA ILE A 69 15.16 -6.43 -1.58
C ILE A 69 14.69 -6.88 -0.18
N GLU A 70 13.39 -7.14 -0.06
CA GLU A 70 12.74 -7.51 1.20
C GLU A 70 11.61 -8.51 0.94
N GLY A 71 11.34 -9.37 1.92
CA GLY A 71 10.18 -10.26 1.90
C GLY A 71 10.53 -11.73 2.12
N ASP A 72 9.49 -12.56 2.07
CA ASP A 72 9.55 -13.96 2.51
C ASP A 72 8.97 -14.93 1.47
N LEU A 73 8.90 -14.50 0.21
CA LEU A 73 8.42 -15.35 -0.88
C LEU A 73 9.21 -16.67 -0.92
N PRO A 74 8.51 -17.82 -1.08
CA PRO A 74 9.18 -19.09 -1.21
C PRO A 74 10.02 -19.13 -2.50
N PRO A 75 11.09 -19.93 -2.57
CA PRO A 75 12.03 -19.93 -3.69
C PRO A 75 11.38 -20.08 -5.07
N ARG A 76 10.32 -20.89 -5.17
CA ARG A 76 9.56 -21.07 -6.42
C ARG A 76 8.83 -19.79 -6.84
N ALA A 77 8.21 -19.07 -5.92
CA ALA A 77 7.52 -17.82 -6.22
C ALA A 77 8.51 -16.73 -6.62
N LYS A 78 9.66 -16.63 -5.91
CA LYS A 78 10.76 -15.74 -6.29
C LYS A 78 11.20 -15.96 -7.74
N LYS A 79 11.46 -17.22 -8.13
CA LYS A 79 11.86 -17.57 -9.49
C LYS A 79 10.82 -17.14 -10.53
N LEU A 80 9.54 -17.42 -10.29
CA LEU A 80 8.45 -17.03 -11.20
C LEU A 80 8.32 -15.52 -11.34
N VAL A 81 8.50 -14.76 -10.25
CA VAL A 81 8.48 -13.30 -10.27
C VAL A 81 9.66 -12.76 -11.07
N SER A 82 10.88 -13.24 -10.84
CA SER A 82 12.07 -12.79 -11.58
C SER A 82 11.99 -13.16 -13.06
N GLU A 83 11.48 -14.35 -13.42
CA GLU A 83 11.26 -14.76 -14.81
C GLU A 83 10.26 -13.83 -15.51
N TRP A 84 9.14 -13.54 -14.86
CA TRP A 84 8.18 -12.57 -15.38
C TRP A 84 8.81 -11.18 -15.50
N ALA A 85 9.48 -10.68 -14.46
CA ALA A 85 10.05 -9.34 -14.48
C ALA A 85 11.16 -9.19 -15.53
N THR A 86 11.90 -10.26 -15.84
CA THR A 86 12.91 -10.26 -16.92
C THR A 86 12.26 -10.04 -18.28
N GLU A 87 11.11 -10.68 -18.54
CA GLU A 87 10.40 -10.57 -19.82
C GLU A 87 9.80 -9.17 -20.01
N TYR A 88 9.34 -8.53 -18.93
CA TYR A 88 8.62 -7.25 -18.97
C TYR A 88 9.41 -6.05 -18.42
N GLN A 89 10.72 -6.19 -18.19
CA GLN A 89 11.51 -5.19 -17.48
C GLN A 89 11.45 -3.79 -18.11
N ALA A 90 11.34 -3.71 -19.43
CA ALA A 90 11.26 -2.44 -20.16
C ALA A 90 9.94 -1.68 -19.94
N ASP A 91 8.90 -2.37 -19.47
CA ASP A 91 7.56 -1.82 -19.22
C ASP A 91 7.28 -1.55 -17.73
N LEU A 92 8.25 -1.87 -16.84
CA LEU A 92 8.16 -1.68 -15.38
C LEU A 92 8.53 -0.27 -14.90
#